data_AF-A0A919TNB3-F1
#
_entry.id   AF-A0A919TNB3-F1
#
_cell.length_a   1.000
_cell.length_b   1.000
_cell.length_c   1.000
_cell.angle_alpha   90.00
_cell.angle_beta   90.00
_cell.angle_gamma   90.00
#
_symmetry.space_group_name_H-M   'P 1'
#
loop_
_entity.id
_entity.type
_entity.pdbx_description
1 polymer ?
#
loop_
_entity_poly.entity_id
_entity_poly.type
_entity_poly.pdbx_seq_one_letter_code
_entity_poly.pdbx_strand_id
1 'polypeptide(L)'
;MTSTALRWAAAYEEDDLVAAARQAVRDGVEWDADEDVRWVVDGPVVLFDSAWPGTELEADNHLVVELHPGTYRVRATYRVDGDNWMILVQLQPVP
;
A
#
# COMPACT_ATOMS: atom_id res chain seq x y z
N MET A 1 -3.76 11.92 8.77
CA MET A 1 -4.35 10.59 9.02
C MET A 1 -3.44 9.55 8.41
N THR A 2 -3.21 8.43 9.09
CA THR A 2 -2.47 7.29 8.51
C THR A 2 -3.41 6.49 7.63
N SER A 3 -2.95 6.11 6.44
CA SER A 3 -3.71 5.31 5.48
C SER A 3 -2.92 4.04 5.13
N THR A 4 -3.61 2.94 4.86
CA THR A 4 -2.99 1.68 4.41
C THR A 4 -3.63 1.24 3.11
N ALA A 5 -2.82 1.02 2.08
CA ALA A 5 -3.20 0.35 0.86
C ALA A 5 -2.96 -1.17 1.00
N LEU A 6 -3.85 -1.95 0.40
CA LEU A 6 -3.78 -3.40 0.31
C LEU A 6 -3.59 -3.78 -1.15
N ARG A 7 -2.52 -4.52 -1.46
CA ARG A 7 -2.32 -5.15 -2.76
C ARG A 7 -2.53 -6.65 -2.64
N TRP A 8 -3.43 -7.17 -3.47
CA TRP A 8 -3.70 -8.60 -3.60
C TRP A 8 -2.52 -9.29 -4.29
N ALA A 9 -1.88 -10.24 -3.60
CA ALA A 9 -0.88 -11.11 -4.21
C ALA A 9 -1.45 -12.50 -4.53
N ALA A 10 -2.22 -13.09 -3.62
CA ALA A 10 -3.02 -14.29 -3.84
C ALA A 10 -4.14 -14.39 -2.79
N ALA A 11 -5.31 -14.88 -3.18
CA ALA A 11 -6.43 -15.21 -2.30
C ALA A 11 -7.51 -15.89 -3.16
N TYR A 12 -8.46 -16.56 -2.52
CA TYR A 12 -9.64 -17.08 -3.21
C TYR A 12 -10.77 -16.06 -3.31
N GLU A 13 -10.93 -15.20 -2.29
CA GLU A 13 -12.04 -14.25 -2.16
C GLU A 13 -11.55 -12.89 -1.64
N GLU A 14 -12.14 -11.79 -2.12
CA GLU A 14 -11.75 -10.42 -1.75
C GLU A 14 -12.02 -10.13 -0.27
N ASP A 15 -13.21 -10.50 0.21
CA ASP A 15 -13.65 -10.20 1.57
C ASP A 15 -12.73 -10.85 2.62
N ASP A 16 -12.28 -12.07 2.35
CA ASP A 16 -11.34 -12.79 3.22
C ASP A 16 -9.97 -12.11 3.25
N LEU A 17 -9.44 -11.71 2.09
CA LEU A 17 -8.19 -10.96 2.00
C LEU A 17 -8.27 -9.62 2.73
N VAL A 18 -9.37 -8.87 2.54
CA VAL A 18 -9.60 -7.59 3.22
C VAL A 18 -9.74 -7.78 4.73
N ALA A 19 -10.43 -8.84 5.18
CA ALA A 19 -10.56 -9.15 6.60
C ALA A 19 -9.20 -9.47 7.24
N ALA A 20 -8.38 -10.30 6.58
CA ALA A 20 -7.04 -10.65 7.01
C ALA A 20 -6.11 -9.43 7.06
N ALA A 21 -6.14 -8.57 6.03
CA ALA A 21 -5.37 -7.32 6.01
C ALA A 21 -5.75 -6.38 7.17
N ARG A 22 -7.05 -6.21 7.42
CA ARG A 22 -7.54 -5.40 8.55
C ARG A 22 -7.12 -5.98 9.89
N GLN A 23 -7.12 -7.31 10.03
CA GLN A 23 -6.65 -7.98 11.24
C GLN A 23 -5.14 -7.74 11.45
N ALA A 24 -4.33 -7.93 10.40
CA ALA A 24 -2.89 -7.67 10.46
C ALA A 24 -2.56 -6.23 10.88
N VAL A 25 -3.27 -5.23 10.32
CA VAL A 25 -3.09 -3.82 10.71
C VAL A 25 -3.49 -3.57 12.18
N ARG A 26 -4.54 -4.23 12.69
CA ARG A 26 -4.95 -4.10 14.10
C ARG A 26 -3.96 -4.71 15.07
N ASP A 27 -3.43 -5.89 14.76
CA ASP A 27 -2.53 -6.63 15.64
C ASP A 27 -1.13 -6.04 15.69
N GLY A 28 -0.79 -5.23 14.69
CA GLY A 28 0.54 -4.67 14.51
C GLY A 28 1.27 -5.41 13.38
N VAL A 29 1.81 -4.61 12.47
CA VAL A 29 2.57 -5.09 11.33
C VAL A 29 4.05 -4.84 11.61
N GLU A 30 4.85 -5.90 11.52
CA GLU A 30 6.29 -5.78 11.35
C GLU A 30 6.54 -5.35 9.91
N TRP A 31 7.20 -4.20 9.74
CA TRP A 31 7.47 -3.60 8.44
C TRP A 31 8.87 -4.00 7.96
N ASP A 32 9.03 -4.18 6.65
CA ASP A 32 10.31 -4.56 6.08
C ASP A 32 11.26 -3.36 6.18
N ALA A 33 12.43 -3.55 6.80
CA ALA A 33 13.35 -2.44 7.13
C ALA A 33 13.86 -1.70 5.88
N ASP A 34 14.00 -2.41 4.77
CA ASP A 34 14.45 -1.85 3.49
C ASP A 34 13.33 -1.13 2.72
N GLU A 35 12.08 -1.27 3.16
CA GLU A 35 10.89 -0.66 2.56
C GLU A 35 10.28 0.42 3.48
N ASP A 36 11.10 1.05 4.33
CA ASP A 36 10.73 2.15 5.23
C ASP A 36 11.43 3.46 4.82
N VAL A 37 10.71 4.28 4.06
CA VAL A 37 11.27 5.45 3.40
C VAL A 37 10.53 6.74 3.73
N ARG A 38 11.21 7.88 3.55
CA ARG A 38 10.57 9.20 3.56
C ARG A 38 10.30 9.64 2.13
N TRP A 39 9.07 10.06 1.89
CA TRP A 39 8.61 10.55 0.60
C TRP A 39 8.07 11.96 0.73
N VAL A 40 8.60 12.89 -0.07
CA VAL A 40 8.09 14.26 -0.20
C VAL A 40 7.07 14.28 -1.32
N VAL A 41 5.87 14.74 -0.99
CA VAL A 41 4.71 14.81 -1.89
C VAL A 41 4.33 16.27 -2.07
N ASP A 42 4.21 16.71 -3.32
CA ASP A 42 3.87 18.10 -3.66
C ASP A 42 2.37 18.29 -3.98
N GLY A 43 1.56 17.22 -3.97
CA GLY A 43 0.13 17.25 -4.30
C GLY A 43 -0.48 15.87 -4.50
N PRO A 44 -1.59 15.75 -5.27
CA PRO A 44 -2.21 14.47 -5.59
C PRO A 44 -1.22 13.51 -6.25
N VAL A 45 -1.36 12.22 -5.95
CA VAL A 45 -0.47 11.16 -6.45
C VAL A 45 -1.28 10.09 -7.18
N VAL A 46 -0.62 9.34 -8.05
CA VAL A 46 -1.23 8.22 -8.77
C VAL A 46 -0.73 6.91 -8.16
N LEU A 47 -1.67 6.08 -7.71
CA LEU A 47 -1.43 4.69 -7.33
C LEU A 47 -1.77 3.80 -8.53
N PHE A 48 -0.84 2.94 -8.92
CA PHE A 48 -1.02 1.98 -10.01
C PHE A 48 -0.25 0.71 -9.66
N ASP A 49 -0.69 -0.43 -10.20
CA ASP A 49 0.10 -1.66 -10.17
C ASP A 49 0.81 -1.82 -11.51
N SER A 50 2.01 -2.37 -11.51
CA SER A 50 2.69 -2.70 -12.74
C SER A 50 3.46 -4.00 -12.64
N ALA A 51 3.26 -4.86 -13.63
CA ALA A 51 4.07 -6.07 -13.82
C ALA A 51 5.43 -5.76 -14.46
N TRP A 52 5.58 -4.63 -15.15
CA TRP A 52 6.78 -4.28 -15.93
C TRP A 52 7.18 -2.81 -15.76
N PRO A 53 8.48 -2.47 -15.80
CA PRO A 53 8.90 -1.08 -15.80
C PRO A 53 8.46 -0.37 -17.08
N GLY A 54 8.11 0.91 -16.98
CA GLY A 54 7.68 1.72 -18.12
C GLY A 54 7.46 3.18 -17.75
N THR A 55 7.19 4.01 -18.75
CA THR A 55 6.92 5.46 -18.58
C THR A 55 5.48 5.85 -18.88
N GLU A 56 4.65 4.89 -19.28
CA GLU A 56 3.26 5.10 -19.67
C GLU A 56 2.34 4.47 -18.62
N LEU A 57 1.23 5.15 -18.33
CA LEU A 57 0.15 4.65 -17.49
C LEU A 57 -1.04 4.24 -18.36
N GLU A 58 -1.60 3.08 -18.09
CA GLU A 58 -2.86 2.67 -18.71
C GLU A 58 -4.01 3.53 -18.17
N ALA A 59 -4.90 3.99 -19.05
CA ALA A 59 -5.91 5.01 -18.75
C ALA A 59 -6.89 4.62 -17.61
N ASP A 60 -7.17 3.33 -17.44
CA ASP A 60 -8.19 2.83 -16.50
C ASP A 60 -7.62 1.94 -15.38
N ASN A 61 -6.29 1.83 -15.26
CA ASN A 61 -5.61 0.93 -14.32
C ASN A 61 -4.81 1.70 -13.26
N HIS A 62 -5.37 2.80 -12.80
CA HIS A 62 -4.76 3.63 -11.78
C HIS A 62 -5.81 4.39 -10.96
N LEU A 63 -5.42 4.79 -9.76
CA LEU A 63 -6.23 5.55 -8.83
C LEU A 63 -5.51 6.85 -8.47
N VAL A 64 -6.21 7.98 -8.62
CA VAL A 64 -5.72 9.25 -8.07
C VAL A 64 -6.02 9.27 -6.57
N VAL A 65 -4.98 9.45 -5.77
CA VAL A 65 -5.07 9.58 -4.32
C VAL A 65 -4.77 11.02 -3.94
N GLU A 66 -5.77 11.70 -3.39
CA GLU A 66 -5.66 13.06 -2.87
C GLU A 66 -4.82 13.06 -1.58
N LEU A 67 -3.52 13.30 -1.73
CA LEU A 67 -2.60 13.53 -0.62
C LEU A 67 -2.35 15.02 -0.46
N HIS A 68 -2.34 15.48 0.80
CA HIS A 68 -1.93 16.84 1.12
C HIS A 68 -0.42 16.97 0.89
N PRO A 69 0.07 18.09 0.34
CA PRO A 69 1.50 18.33 0.23
C PRO A 69 2.21 18.20 1.58
N GLY A 70 3.37 17.54 1.61
CA GLY A 70 4.11 17.29 2.84
C GLY A 70 5.05 16.09 2.75
N THR A 71 5.65 15.73 3.88
CA THR A 71 6.50 14.54 4.00
C THR A 71 5.72 13.39 4.64
N TYR A 72 5.79 12.22 4.02
CA TYR A 72 5.18 11.00 4.51
C TYR A 72 6.27 9.97 4.80
N ARG A 73 6.11 9.21 5.89
CA ARG A 73 6.79 7.94 6.07
C ARG A 73 5.96 6.89 5.34
N VAL A 74 6.59 6.22 4.39
CA VAL A 74 6.00 5.13 3.60
C VAL A 74 6.65 3.84 4.06
N ARG A 75 5.82 2.86 4.42
CA ARG A 75 6.29 1.54 4.86
C ARG A 75 5.59 0.46 4.09
N ALA A 76 6.31 -0.56 3.64
CA ALA A 76 5.71 -1.74 3.04
C ALA A 76 6.15 -3.04 3.72
N THR A 77 5.31 -4.07 3.59
CA THR A 77 5.71 -5.45 3.92
C THR A 77 4.83 -6.45 3.17
N TYR A 78 5.38 -7.62 2.93
CA TYR A 78 4.67 -8.79 2.43
C TYR A 78 4.16 -9.68 3.58
N ARG A 79 2.90 -10.10 3.52
CA ARG A 79 2.24 -10.90 4.56
C ARG A 79 1.48 -12.08 3.96
N VAL A 80 1.47 -13.17 4.72
CA VAL A 80 0.72 -14.39 4.41
C VAL A 80 -0.13 -14.74 5.62
N ASP A 81 -1.42 -14.98 5.38
CA ASP A 81 -2.37 -15.49 6.36
C ASP A 81 -3.18 -16.63 5.72
N GLY A 82 -2.74 -17.87 5.97
CA GLY A 82 -3.24 -19.04 5.24
C GLY A 82 -2.99 -18.90 3.73
N ASP A 83 -4.08 -18.94 2.94
CA ASP A 83 -4.07 -18.77 1.49
C ASP A 83 -4.16 -17.29 1.04
N ASN A 84 -4.24 -16.35 1.98
CA ASN A 84 -4.32 -14.92 1.70
C ASN A 84 -2.93 -14.27 1.76
N TRP A 85 -2.39 -13.94 0.60
CA TRP A 85 -1.08 -13.36 0.40
C TRP A 85 -1.27 -11.90 -0.02
N MET A 86 -0.64 -10.99 0.71
CA MET A 86 -0.90 -9.56 0.57
C MET A 86 0.37 -8.73 0.73
N ILE A 87 0.37 -7.56 0.11
CA ILE A 87 1.32 -6.50 0.43
C ILE A 87 0.54 -5.38 1.08
N LEU A 88 1.02 -4.92 2.24
CA LEU A 88 0.48 -3.77 2.94
C LEU A 88 1.43 -2.60 2.72
N VAL A 89 0.89 -1.45 2.35
CA VAL A 89 1.66 -0.20 2.22
C VAL A 89 1.01 0.86 3.10
N GLN A 90 1.73 1.37 4.08
CA GLN A 90 1.25 2.41 4.97
C GLN A 90 1.85 3.76 4.64
N LEU A 91 0.98 4.76 4.53
CA LEU A 91 1.30 6.17 4.39
C LEU A 91 1.00 6.88 5.71
N GLN A 92 2.03 7.38 6.37
CA GLN A 92 1.89 8.14 7.61
C GLN A 92 2.47 9.55 7.43
N PRO A 93 1.68 10.64 7.61
CA PRO A 93 2.23 11.99 7.65
C PRO A 93 3.31 12.12 8.72
N VAL A 94 4.42 12.76 8.36
CA VAL A 94 5.47 13.13 9.32
C VAL A 94 5.18 14.57 9.80
N PRO A 95 5.25 14.84 11.12
CA PRO A 95 5.13 16.18 11.65
C PRO A 95 6.18 17.16 11.11
#